data_AF-A0A6A1WJ54-F1
#
_entry.id   AF-A0A6A1WJ54-F1
#
_cell.length_a   1.000
_cell.length_b   1.000
_cell.length_c   1.000
_cell.angle_alpha   90.00
_cell.angle_beta   90.00
_cell.angle_gamma   90.00
#
_symmetry.space_group_name_H-M   'P 1'
#
loop_
_entity.id
_entity.type
_entity.pdbx_description
1 polymer ?
#
loop_
_entity_poly.entity_id
_entity_poly.type
_entity_poly.pdbx_seq_one_letter_code
_entity_poly.pdbx_strand_id
1 'polypeptide(L)'
;MSHDLLMSPKCCIFRVPITVLYRQNKEAFTPDAFSIGPLHHGHHNLKATKQIKFKYLQCLMARSFSPERRKTGLKDLISAVQDLERDARDYYAEPIRFTPKEFVKMLVIDSCFIIELFRKDAYEELREKDDPIFFMSCMS
;
A
#
# COMPACT_ATOMS: atom_id res chain seq x y z
N MET A 1 -5.56 33.06 19.81
CA MET A 1 -4.54 32.03 20.10
C MET A 1 -4.41 31.20 18.83
N SER A 2 -3.35 31.45 18.05
CA SER A 2 -3.04 30.75 16.80
C SER A 2 -2.85 29.25 17.09
N HIS A 3 -3.74 28.40 16.59
CA HIS A 3 -3.39 26.99 16.46
C HIS A 3 -2.50 26.88 15.23
N ASP A 4 -1.20 26.96 15.44
CA ASP A 4 -0.23 26.68 14.40
C ASP A 4 -0.48 25.25 13.90
N LEU A 5 -1.05 25.18 12.69
CA LEU A 5 -1.04 24.05 11.77
C LEU A 5 0.41 23.73 11.38
N LEU A 6 1.24 23.33 12.35
CA LEU A 6 2.61 22.96 12.06
C LEU A 6 2.60 21.56 11.44
N MET A 7 2.43 21.53 10.11
CA MET A 7 2.72 20.33 9.33
C MET A 7 4.16 19.91 9.65
N SER A 8 4.40 18.60 9.78
CA SER A 8 5.77 18.10 9.89
C SER A 8 6.61 18.65 8.72
N PRO A 9 7.87 19.05 8.93
CA PRO A 9 8.74 19.49 7.85
C PRO A 9 9.02 18.38 6.82
N LYS A 10 8.73 17.11 7.18
CA LYS A 10 8.81 15.95 6.29
C LYS A 10 7.55 15.74 5.44
N CYS A 11 6.46 16.45 5.74
CA CYS A 11 5.17 16.27 5.11
C CYS A 11 5.27 16.44 3.59
N CYS A 12 4.99 15.38 2.83
CA CYS A 12 5.02 15.39 1.38
C CYS A 12 3.85 14.61 0.73
N ILE A 13 2.97 14.00 1.53
CA ILE A 13 1.81 13.24 1.07
C ILE A 13 0.53 13.98 1.47
N PHE A 14 -0.24 14.43 0.48
CA PHE A 14 -1.42 15.26 0.66
C PHE A 14 -2.64 14.60 0.01
N ARG A 15 -3.82 14.76 0.62
CA ARG A 15 -5.07 14.53 -0.12
C ARG A 15 -5.26 15.60 -1.18
N VAL A 16 -5.82 15.19 -2.30
CA VAL A 16 -6.26 16.14 -3.35
C VAL A 16 -7.34 17.05 -2.76
N PRO A 17 -7.18 18.39 -2.85
CA PRO A 17 -8.17 19.33 -2.34
C PRO A 17 -9.54 19.12 -2.98
N ILE A 18 -10.58 19.05 -2.13
CA ILE A 18 -11.99 18.81 -2.52
C ILE A 18 -12.60 19.99 -3.32
N THR A 19 -11.90 21.11 -3.44
CA THR A 19 -12.44 22.39 -3.94
C THR A 19 -12.61 22.41 -5.46
N VAL A 20 -11.52 22.50 -6.22
CA VAL A 20 -11.56 22.77 -7.67
C VAL A 20 -11.32 21.49 -8.48
N LEU A 21 -10.22 20.79 -8.18
CA LEU A 21 -9.79 19.62 -8.95
C LEU A 21 -10.70 18.41 -8.73
N TYR A 22 -10.98 18.07 -7.47
CA TYR A 22 -11.81 16.90 -7.16
C TYR A 22 -13.24 17.02 -7.69
N ARG A 23 -13.81 18.24 -7.75
CA ARG A 23 -15.18 18.43 -8.27
C ARG A 23 -15.27 18.27 -9.78
N GLN A 24 -14.20 18.59 -10.50
CA GLN A 24 -14.15 18.50 -11.95
C GLN A 24 -14.02 17.06 -12.43
N ASN A 25 -13.26 16.22 -11.71
CA ASN A 25 -13.14 14.80 -12.03
C ASN A 25 -12.82 13.97 -10.79
N LYS A 26 -13.85 13.48 -10.09
CA LYS A 26 -13.68 12.67 -8.87
C LYS A 26 -12.98 11.33 -9.14
N GLU A 27 -13.22 10.75 -10.31
CA GLU A 27 -12.70 9.44 -10.73
C GLU A 27 -11.18 9.51 -10.94
N ALA A 28 -10.65 10.63 -11.46
CA ALA A 28 -9.21 10.82 -11.60
C ALA A 28 -8.42 10.81 -10.28
N PHE A 29 -9.09 11.01 -9.14
CA PHE A 29 -8.44 11.09 -7.82
C PHE A 29 -8.91 10.01 -6.85
N THR A 30 -9.79 9.11 -7.30
CA THR A 30 -10.24 7.98 -6.50
C THR A 30 -9.69 6.72 -7.15
N PRO A 31 -8.82 5.95 -6.46
CA PRO A 31 -8.28 4.74 -7.05
C PRO A 31 -9.40 3.72 -7.27
N ASP A 32 -9.53 3.23 -8.50
CA ASP A 32 -10.53 2.22 -8.88
C ASP A 32 -10.00 0.77 -8.73
N ALA A 33 -8.68 0.60 -8.76
CA ALA A 33 -8.02 -0.69 -8.60
C ALA A 33 -7.41 -0.86 -7.20
N PHE A 34 -6.35 -0.13 -6.87
CA PHE A 34 -5.60 -0.34 -5.62
C PHE A 34 -5.45 0.97 -4.82
N SER A 35 -5.83 0.95 -3.54
CA SER A 35 -5.44 2.02 -2.59
C SER A 35 -4.09 1.69 -1.99
N ILE A 36 -3.08 2.55 -2.17
CA ILE A 36 -1.80 2.46 -1.44
C ILE A 36 -1.84 3.42 -0.25
N GLY A 37 -1.52 2.90 0.93
CA GLY A 37 -1.52 3.69 2.15
C GLY A 37 -2.91 4.03 2.68
N PRO A 38 -2.98 4.93 3.66
CA PRO A 38 -4.14 5.12 4.53
C PRO A 38 -5.23 6.02 3.93
N LEU A 39 -4.90 6.91 2.99
CA LEU A 39 -5.80 7.98 2.54
C LEU A 39 -7.07 7.46 1.83
N HIS A 40 -6.95 6.32 1.13
CA HIS A 40 -8.05 5.66 0.42
C HIS A 40 -8.37 4.27 1.00
N HIS A 41 -7.82 3.94 2.18
CA HIS A 41 -8.02 2.63 2.79
C HIS A 41 -9.48 2.42 3.22
N GLY A 42 -10.02 1.22 2.98
CA GLY A 42 -11.36 0.85 3.43
C GLY A 42 -12.50 1.28 2.50
N HIS A 43 -12.20 1.88 1.34
CA HIS A 43 -13.20 2.04 0.29
C HIS A 43 -13.78 0.68 -0.12
N HIS A 44 -15.12 0.57 -0.15
CA HIS A 44 -15.85 -0.67 -0.36
C HIS A 44 -15.50 -1.37 -1.69
N ASN A 45 -15.18 -0.59 -2.72
CA ASN A 45 -14.78 -1.08 -4.04
C ASN A 45 -13.41 -1.77 -4.04
N LEU A 46 -12.61 -1.65 -2.98
CA LEU A 46 -11.22 -2.11 -2.93
C LEU A 46 -11.02 -3.39 -2.11
N LYS A 47 -12.11 -4.07 -1.72
CA LYS A 47 -12.03 -5.32 -0.96
C LYS A 47 -11.39 -6.46 -1.76
N ALA A 48 -11.77 -6.60 -3.04
CA ALA A 48 -11.21 -7.63 -3.92
C ALA A 48 -9.71 -7.40 -4.13
N THR A 49 -9.31 -6.15 -4.36
CA THR A 49 -7.91 -5.81 -4.62
C THR A 49 -7.02 -5.91 -3.38
N LYS A 50 -7.58 -5.77 -2.17
CA LYS A 50 -6.88 -6.14 -0.94
C LYS A 50 -6.50 -7.63 -0.90
N GLN A 51 -7.33 -8.53 -1.41
CA GLN A 51 -6.98 -9.95 -1.48
C GLN A 51 -5.85 -10.23 -2.48
N ILE A 52 -5.83 -9.51 -3.60
CA ILE A 52 -4.73 -9.57 -4.58
C ILE A 52 -3.41 -9.18 -3.92
N LYS A 53 -3.38 -8.09 -3.13
CA LYS A 53 -2.17 -7.70 -2.38
C LYS A 53 -1.69 -8.78 -1.41
N PHE A 54 -2.61 -9.46 -0.73
CA PHE A 54 -2.26 -10.60 0.11
C PHE A 54 -1.67 -11.77 -0.68
N LYS A 55 -2.21 -12.09 -1.87
CA LYS A 55 -1.63 -13.10 -2.78
C LYS A 55 -0.19 -12.71 -3.15
N TYR A 56 0.03 -11.44 -3.49
CA TYR A 56 1.37 -10.93 -3.84
C TYR A 56 2.37 -10.98 -2.68
N LEU A 57 1.92 -10.63 -1.46
CA LEU A 57 2.74 -10.84 -0.24
C LEU A 57 3.12 -12.32 -0.07
N GLN A 58 2.18 -13.24 -0.26
CA GLN A 58 2.44 -14.68 -0.17
C GLN A 58 3.43 -15.16 -1.24
N CYS A 59 3.31 -14.70 -2.49
CA CYS A 59 4.25 -14.99 -3.57
C CYS A 59 5.66 -14.49 -3.21
N LEU A 60 5.78 -13.24 -2.76
CA LEU A 60 7.07 -12.68 -2.33
C LEU A 60 7.69 -13.49 -1.19
N MET A 61 6.88 -13.91 -0.21
CA MET A 61 7.32 -14.76 0.90
C MET A 61 7.79 -16.13 0.47
N ALA A 62 7.04 -16.80 -0.39
CA ALA A 62 7.41 -18.11 -0.92
C ALA A 62 8.69 -18.05 -1.76
N ARG A 63 8.93 -16.92 -2.44
CA ARG A 63 10.12 -16.71 -3.27
C ARG A 63 11.35 -16.32 -2.47
N SER A 64 11.18 -15.51 -1.43
CA SER A 64 12.29 -14.92 -0.67
C SER A 64 12.76 -15.81 0.49
N PHE A 65 11.90 -16.72 0.96
CA PHE A 65 12.17 -17.54 2.14
C PHE A 65 11.77 -18.99 1.92
N SER A 66 12.64 -19.90 2.39
CA SER A 66 12.29 -21.31 2.52
C SER A 66 11.10 -21.52 3.46
N PRO A 67 10.36 -22.64 3.35
CA PRO A 67 9.19 -22.92 4.18
C PRO A 67 9.38 -22.68 5.68
N GLU A 68 10.50 -23.12 6.23
CA GLU A 68 10.87 -23.00 7.63
C GLU A 68 11.23 -21.56 8.04
N ARG A 69 11.70 -20.72 7.11
CA ARG A 69 12.08 -19.33 7.38
C ARG A 69 10.96 -18.32 7.15
N ARG A 70 9.88 -18.69 6.44
CA ARG A 70 8.77 -17.77 6.10
C ARG A 70 8.17 -17.05 7.31
N LYS A 71 7.98 -17.74 8.44
CA LYS A 71 7.43 -17.13 9.66
C LYS A 71 8.36 -16.07 10.25
N THR A 72 9.66 -16.34 10.27
CA THR A 72 10.67 -15.40 10.77
C THR A 72 10.82 -14.22 9.81
N GLY A 73 10.91 -14.48 8.50
CA GLY A 73 10.97 -13.40 7.50
C GLY A 73 9.77 -12.45 7.54
N LEU A 74 8.56 -12.98 7.76
CA LEU A 74 7.37 -12.12 7.96
C LEU A 74 7.47 -11.28 9.24
N LYS A 75 8.01 -11.82 10.33
CA LYS A 75 8.26 -11.04 11.55
C LYS A 75 9.28 -9.94 11.31
N ASP A 76 10.36 -10.25 10.61
CA ASP A 76 11.42 -9.29 10.29
C ASP A 76 10.87 -8.14 9.44
N LEU A 77 10.02 -8.43 8.46
CA LEU A 77 9.30 -7.40 7.67
C LEU A 77 8.41 -6.52 8.55
N ILE A 78 7.62 -7.13 9.44
CA ILE A 78 6.74 -6.40 10.34
C ILE A 78 7.58 -5.49 11.26
N SER A 79 8.68 -6.01 11.83
CA SER A 79 9.59 -5.24 12.67
C SER A 79 10.21 -4.06 11.92
N ALA A 80 10.73 -4.29 10.71
CA ALA A 80 11.32 -3.23 9.90
C ALA A 80 10.33 -2.08 9.61
N VAL A 81 9.06 -2.42 9.29
CA VAL A 81 8.03 -1.40 9.06
C VAL A 81 7.56 -0.75 10.37
N GLN A 82 7.55 -1.51 11.47
CA GLN A 82 7.21 -1.00 12.80
C GLN A 82 8.21 0.08 13.27
N ASP A 83 9.49 -0.08 12.94
CA ASP A 83 10.54 0.90 13.26
C ASP A 83 10.37 2.19 12.45
N LEU A 84 9.82 2.10 11.23
CA LEU A 84 9.55 3.23 10.35
C LEU A 84 8.17 3.88 10.59
N GLU A 85 7.32 3.29 11.43
CA GLU A 85 5.90 3.65 11.56
C GLU A 85 5.66 5.12 11.88
N ARG A 86 6.43 5.67 12.83
CA ARG A 86 6.29 7.08 13.24
C ARG A 86 6.78 8.02 12.15
N ASP A 87 7.94 7.72 11.56
CA ASP A 87 8.50 8.50 10.45
C ASP A 87 7.53 8.50 9.26
N ALA A 88 6.94 7.35 8.94
CA ALA A 88 5.94 7.21 7.89
C ALA A 88 4.72 8.11 8.11
N ARG A 89 4.26 8.30 9.36
CA ARG A 89 3.15 9.22 9.67
C ARG A 89 3.52 10.68 9.41
N ASP A 90 4.76 11.06 9.68
CA ASP A 90 5.24 12.43 9.54
C ASP A 90 5.27 12.90 8.08
N TYR A 91 5.20 11.99 7.10
CA TYR A 91 5.06 12.35 5.68
C TYR A 91 3.62 12.69 5.27
N TYR A 92 2.60 12.31 6.04
CA TYR A 92 1.20 12.61 5.70
C TYR A 92 0.77 13.96 6.29
N ALA A 93 0.15 14.78 5.45
CA ALA A 93 -0.44 16.05 5.88
C ALA A 93 -1.59 15.86 6.87
N GLU A 94 -2.41 14.82 6.67
CA GLU A 94 -3.52 14.55 7.58
C GLU A 94 -3.17 13.53 8.65
N PRO A 95 -3.70 13.67 9.88
CA PRO A 95 -3.52 12.68 10.92
C PRO A 95 -4.04 11.31 10.50
N ILE A 96 -3.17 10.30 10.56
CA ILE A 96 -3.53 8.92 10.26
C ILE A 96 -4.37 8.34 11.40
N ARG A 97 -5.65 8.06 11.12
CA ARG A 97 -6.64 7.59 12.11
C ARG A 97 -6.54 6.11 12.49
N PHE A 98 -5.60 5.39 11.89
CA PHE A 98 -5.34 3.98 12.18
C PHE A 98 -4.46 3.83 13.42
N THR A 99 -4.71 2.79 14.21
CA THR A 99 -3.78 2.41 15.29
C THR A 99 -2.41 2.08 14.68
N PRO A 100 -1.30 2.19 15.45
CA PRO A 100 0.02 1.85 14.94
C PRO A 100 0.09 0.44 14.33
N LYS A 101 -0.57 -0.53 14.97
CA LYS A 101 -0.64 -1.91 14.48
C LYS A 101 -1.36 -2.03 13.13
N GLU A 102 -2.48 -1.33 12.96
CA GLU A 102 -3.23 -1.33 11.71
C GLU A 102 -2.45 -0.64 10.59
N PHE A 103 -1.79 0.47 10.91
CA PHE A 103 -0.97 1.21 9.95
C PHE A 103 0.23 0.40 9.48
N VAL A 104 0.97 -0.24 10.40
CA VAL A 104 2.07 -1.15 10.05
C VAL A 104 1.59 -2.30 9.19
N LYS A 105 0.48 -2.94 9.55
CA LYS A 105 -0.10 -4.02 8.73
C LYS A 105 -0.41 -3.55 7.31
N MET A 106 -0.96 -2.34 7.17
CA MET A 106 -1.24 -1.75 5.86
C MET A 106 0.03 -1.52 5.06
N LEU A 107 1.03 -0.86 5.66
CA LEU A 107 2.31 -0.58 5.01
C LEU A 107 3.07 -1.85 4.61
N VAL A 108 3.08 -2.91 5.43
CA VAL A 108 3.69 -4.21 5.09
C VAL A 108 3.02 -4.82 3.85
N ILE A 109 1.69 -4.86 3.82
CA ILE A 109 0.95 -5.45 2.68
C ILE A 109 1.19 -4.62 1.42
N ASP A 110 1.12 -3.29 1.53
CA ASP A 110 1.24 -2.39 0.39
C ASP A 110 2.67 -2.36 -0.17
N SER A 111 3.69 -2.33 0.69
CA SER A 111 5.10 -2.39 0.27
C SER A 111 5.44 -3.71 -0.40
N CYS A 112 5.04 -4.85 0.18
CA CYS A 112 5.27 -6.16 -0.42
C CYS A 112 4.53 -6.33 -1.75
N PHE A 113 3.31 -5.79 -1.85
CA PHE A 113 2.57 -5.75 -3.10
C PHE A 113 3.32 -4.97 -4.18
N ILE A 114 3.78 -3.75 -3.88
CA ILE A 114 4.53 -2.91 -4.82
C ILE A 114 5.82 -3.61 -5.28
N ILE A 115 6.58 -4.20 -4.34
CA ILE A 115 7.82 -4.91 -4.66
C ILE A 115 7.55 -6.09 -5.59
N GLU A 116 6.59 -6.96 -5.27
CA GLU A 116 6.32 -8.14 -6.11
C GLU A 116 5.66 -7.75 -7.44
N LEU A 117 4.85 -6.68 -7.48
CA LEU A 117 4.30 -6.12 -8.72
C LEU A 117 5.39 -5.71 -9.69
N PHE A 118 6.36 -4.90 -9.25
CA PHE A 118 7.46 -4.49 -10.12
C PHE A 118 8.38 -5.65 -10.50
N ARG A 119 8.56 -6.65 -9.64
CA ARG A 119 9.30 -7.86 -10.00
C ARG A 119 8.60 -8.65 -11.10
N LYS A 120 7.29 -8.85 -11.00
CA LYS A 120 6.50 -9.54 -12.02
C LYS A 120 6.39 -8.75 -13.32
N ASP A 121 6.39 -7.42 -13.24
CA ASP A 121 6.45 -6.56 -14.41
C ASP A 121 7.79 -6.75 -15.15
N ALA A 122 8.90 -6.69 -14.42
CA ALA A 122 10.25 -6.81 -14.98
C ALA A 122 10.62 -8.22 -15.46
N TYR A 123 10.05 -9.27 -14.85
CA TYR A 123 10.40 -10.67 -15.08
C TYR A 123 9.15 -11.51 -15.33
N GLU A 124 8.85 -11.77 -16.60
CA GLU A 124 7.63 -12.49 -17.01
C GLU A 124 7.56 -13.91 -16.43
N GLU A 125 8.71 -14.55 -16.22
CA GLU A 125 8.82 -15.88 -15.61
C GLU A 125 8.32 -15.94 -14.16
N LEU A 126 8.15 -14.78 -13.50
CA LEU A 126 7.60 -14.69 -12.16
C LEU A 126 6.07 -14.58 -12.14
N ARG A 127 5.42 -14.42 -13.31
CA ARG A 127 3.97 -14.31 -13.46
C ARG A 127 3.35 -15.70 -13.39
N GLU A 128 2.44 -15.95 -12.45
CA GLU A 128 1.68 -17.20 -12.46
C GLU A 128 0.66 -17.19 -13.60
N LYS A 129 0.25 -18.38 -14.08
CA LYS A 129 -0.71 -18.53 -15.17
C LYS A 129 -2.09 -17.92 -14.86
N ASP A 130 -2.42 -17.76 -13.59
CA ASP A 130 -3.66 -17.18 -13.08
C ASP A 130 -3.42 -15.83 -12.37
N ASP A 131 -2.35 -15.12 -12.72
CA ASP A 131 -2.03 -13.83 -12.10
C ASP A 131 -3.15 -12.80 -12.38
N PRO A 132 -3.86 -12.31 -11.36
CA PRO A 132 -5.04 -11.47 -11.58
C PRO A 132 -4.72 -10.11 -12.20
N ILE A 133 -3.45 -9.66 -12.19
CA ILE A 133 -3.04 -8.38 -12.77
C ILE A 133 -2.52 -8.56 -14.19
N PHE A 134 -1.63 -9.54 -14.41
CA PHE A 134 -0.98 -9.72 -15.71
C PHE A 134 -1.69 -10.69 -16.66
N PHE A 135 -2.66 -11.48 -16.18
CA PHE A 135 -3.44 -12.39 -17.02
C PHE A 135 -4.82 -11.82 -17.44
N MET A 136 -5.34 -10.82 -16.73
CA MET A 136 -6.58 -10.15 -17.11
C MET A 136 -6.30 -9.10 -18.21
N SER A 137 -6.91 -9.30 -19.38
CA SER A 137 -6.76 -8.49 -20.61
C SER A 137 -7.27 -7.04 -20.55
N CYS A 138 -7.45 -6.47 -19.35
CA CYS A 138 -7.91 -5.09 -19.17
C CYS A 138 -6.81 -4.11 -18.72
N MET A 139 -5.57 -4.59 -18.52
CA MET A 139 -4.40 -3.74 -18.20
C MET A 139 -3.25 -3.87 -19.21
N SER A 140 -3.48 -4.53 -20.34
CA SER A 140 -2.57 -4.66 -21.49
C SER A 140 -2.97 -3.73 -22.63
#